data_AF-A0A497GQY6-F1
#
_entry.id   AF-A0A497GQY6-F1
#
_cell.length_a   1.000
_cell.length_b   1.000
_cell.length_c   1.000
_cell.angle_alpha   90.00
_cell.angle_beta   90.00
_cell.angle_gamma   90.00
#
_symmetry.space_group_name_H-M   'P 1'
#
loop_
_entity.id
_entity.type
_entity.pdbx_description
1 polymer ?
#
loop_
_entity_poly.entity_id
_entity_poly.type
_entity_poly.pdbx_seq_one_letter_code
_entity_poly.pdbx_strand_id
1 'polypeptide(L)'
;MVSFDPKKKYDEVVSERYDGNYVRALEDFENIAESIIRPKFTEHLERLGRSRRSIDQSWRNRKGRLYEYAVIQALRSMIGQDEKLKSRLSVLGKREIKQSVRDKVAIRNWSKVYPDVDILILDDKENKVIAIISCKTSLRERLTETAYWKYELIKHENTKDVKVLFITTDKDEELQEDVNRYIAMHVIDCTFITDLQKYNKLMSCYKTLYGSREDFNIIKDKIRPFHEIICYLNSIIGD
;
A
#
# COMPACT_ATOMS: atom_id res chain seq x y z
N MET A 1 14.02 -23.69 18.88
CA MET A 1 13.89 -23.46 17.42
C MET A 1 13.59 -21.99 17.19
N VAL A 2 14.40 -21.30 16.39
CA VAL A 2 14.15 -19.89 16.03
C VAL A 2 12.92 -19.82 15.14
N SER A 3 11.96 -18.94 15.46
CA SER A 3 10.77 -18.70 14.64
C SER A 3 11.18 -18.18 13.26
N PHE A 4 10.66 -18.77 12.17
CA PHE A 4 10.84 -18.21 10.83
C PHE A 4 10.17 -16.83 10.73
N ASP A 5 10.94 -15.81 10.35
CA ASP A 5 10.46 -14.46 10.10
C ASP A 5 10.49 -14.12 8.60
N PRO A 6 9.32 -14.03 7.94
CA PRO A 6 9.23 -13.63 6.54
C PRO A 6 9.89 -12.28 6.23
N LYS A 7 9.90 -11.32 7.18
CA LYS A 7 10.47 -9.98 6.94
C LYS A 7 11.98 -10.04 6.83
N LYS A 8 12.63 -10.70 7.78
CA LYS A 8 14.07 -10.95 7.72
C LYS A 8 14.46 -11.67 6.43
N LYS A 9 13.70 -12.70 6.04
CA LYS A 9 13.95 -13.43 4.78
C LYS A 9 13.76 -12.53 3.54
N TYR A 10 12.82 -11.60 3.57
CA TYR A 10 12.64 -10.60 2.52
C TYR A 10 13.85 -9.66 2.43
N ASP A 11 14.32 -9.11 3.54
CA ASP A 11 15.51 -8.24 3.55
C ASP A 11 16.76 -8.97 3.02
N GLU A 12 16.95 -10.24 3.39
CA GLU A 12 18.00 -11.09 2.82
C GLU A 12 17.88 -11.20 1.30
N VAL A 13 16.67 -11.42 0.77
CA VAL A 13 16.43 -11.50 -0.68
C VAL A 13 16.70 -10.16 -1.36
N VAL A 14 16.26 -9.04 -0.77
CA VAL A 14 16.51 -7.69 -1.28
C VAL A 14 18.01 -7.42 -1.38
N SER A 15 18.76 -7.78 -0.34
CA SER A 15 20.22 -7.62 -0.33
C SER A 15 20.93 -8.52 -1.34
N GLU A 16 20.53 -9.78 -1.46
CA GLU A 16 21.22 -10.78 -2.29
C GLU A 16 20.88 -10.69 -3.79
N ARG A 17 19.63 -10.30 -4.13
CA ARG A 17 19.12 -10.39 -5.51
C ARG A 17 18.76 -9.05 -6.15
N TYR A 18 18.60 -8.00 -5.34
CA TYR A 18 18.17 -6.68 -5.83
C TYR A 18 19.16 -5.59 -5.41
N ASP A 19 20.37 -5.94 -4.97
CA ASP A 19 21.43 -5.00 -4.55
C ASP A 19 20.97 -3.97 -3.50
N GLY A 20 20.08 -4.39 -2.59
CA GLY A 20 19.51 -3.49 -1.58
C GLY A 20 18.37 -2.59 -2.09
N ASN A 21 17.94 -2.72 -3.36
CA ASN A 21 16.90 -1.90 -3.95
C ASN A 21 15.49 -2.42 -3.59
N TYR A 22 14.90 -1.84 -2.55
CA TYR A 22 13.55 -2.18 -2.09
C TYR A 22 12.45 -1.87 -3.11
N VAL A 23 12.63 -0.89 -4.01
CA VAL A 23 11.62 -0.55 -5.02
C VAL A 23 11.52 -1.67 -6.05
N ARG A 24 12.66 -2.10 -6.62
CA ARG A 24 12.69 -3.23 -7.57
C ARG A 24 12.22 -4.53 -6.92
N ALA A 25 12.58 -4.77 -5.67
CA ALA A 25 12.09 -5.94 -4.95
C ALA A 25 10.58 -5.89 -4.65
N LEU A 26 10.01 -4.70 -4.49
CA LEU A 26 8.56 -4.53 -4.32
C LEU A 26 7.81 -4.75 -5.63
N GLU A 27 8.38 -4.36 -6.77
CA GLU A 27 7.81 -4.64 -8.10
C GLU A 27 7.72 -6.16 -8.36
N ASP A 28 8.68 -6.95 -7.87
CA ASP A 28 8.70 -8.41 -7.96
C ASP A 28 8.15 -9.12 -6.70
N PHE A 29 7.36 -8.42 -5.89
CA PHE A 29 6.94 -8.91 -4.57
C PHE A 29 6.22 -10.26 -4.62
N GLU A 30 5.32 -10.47 -5.58
CA GLU A 30 4.54 -11.71 -5.68
C GLU A 30 5.44 -12.93 -5.90
N ASN A 31 6.47 -12.80 -6.74
CA ASN A 31 7.46 -13.85 -6.98
C ASN A 31 8.32 -14.10 -5.74
N ILE A 32 8.83 -13.03 -5.09
CA ILE A 32 9.61 -13.17 -3.86
C ILE A 32 8.80 -13.89 -2.78
N ALA A 33 7.55 -13.46 -2.58
CA ALA A 33 6.67 -14.00 -1.57
C ALA A 33 6.33 -15.47 -1.84
N GLU A 34 5.87 -15.82 -3.04
CA GLU A 34 5.34 -17.16 -3.35
C GLU A 34 6.43 -18.17 -3.73
N SER A 35 7.46 -17.76 -4.46
CA SER A 35 8.50 -18.66 -4.98
C SER A 35 9.67 -18.84 -4.03
N ILE A 36 9.94 -17.86 -3.15
CA ILE A 36 11.14 -17.87 -2.29
C ILE A 36 10.78 -18.01 -0.80
N ILE A 37 9.86 -17.18 -0.31
CA ILE A 37 9.57 -17.10 1.13
C ILE A 37 8.56 -18.17 1.56
N ARG A 38 7.45 -18.35 0.82
CA ARG A 38 6.41 -19.33 1.14
C ARG A 38 6.94 -20.76 1.27
N PRO A 39 7.84 -21.27 0.41
CA PRO A 39 8.34 -22.64 0.53
C PRO A 39 9.09 -22.85 1.85
N LYS A 40 9.98 -21.91 2.22
CA LYS A 40 10.74 -21.96 3.48
C LYS A 40 9.83 -21.83 4.71
N PHE A 41 8.83 -20.94 4.63
CA PHE A 41 7.82 -20.79 5.67
C PHE A 41 7.01 -22.08 5.88
N THR A 42 6.62 -22.71 4.78
CA THR A 42 5.86 -23.95 4.75
C THR A 42 6.66 -25.10 5.36
N GLU A 43 7.88 -25.32 4.87
CA GLU A 43 8.80 -26.35 5.37
C GLU A 43 9.04 -26.21 6.88
N HIS A 44 9.19 -24.98 7.37
CA HIS A 44 9.35 -24.72 8.80
C HIS A 44 8.12 -25.13 9.62
N LEU A 45 6.90 -24.84 9.16
CA LEU A 45 5.68 -25.19 9.88
C LEU A 45 5.29 -26.66 9.74
N GLU A 46 5.61 -27.30 8.62
CA GLU A 46 5.43 -28.76 8.44
C GLU A 46 6.31 -29.52 9.44
N ARG A 47 7.56 -29.09 9.66
CA ARG A 47 8.45 -29.63 10.71
C ARG A 47 7.90 -29.47 12.14
N LEU A 48 7.03 -28.48 12.36
CA LEU A 48 6.33 -28.27 13.62
C LEU A 48 5.01 -29.05 13.71
N GLY A 49 4.72 -29.93 12.75
CA GLY A 49 3.52 -30.77 12.73
C GLY A 49 2.23 -30.02 12.37
N ARG A 50 2.32 -28.84 11.76
CA ARG A 50 1.12 -28.09 11.34
C ARG A 50 0.51 -28.70 10.08
N SER A 51 -0.82 -28.77 10.04
CA SER A 51 -1.54 -29.24 8.85
C SER A 51 -1.45 -28.25 7.70
N ARG A 52 -1.51 -28.74 6.47
CA ARG A 52 -1.40 -27.91 5.26
C ARG A 52 -2.40 -26.75 5.23
N ARG A 53 -3.66 -27.03 5.60
CA ARG A 53 -4.73 -26.02 5.70
C ARG A 53 -4.39 -24.90 6.68
N SER A 54 -3.80 -25.24 7.83
CA SER A 54 -3.37 -24.25 8.83
C SER A 54 -2.20 -23.40 8.32
N ILE A 55 -1.26 -24.01 7.61
CA ILE A 55 -0.12 -23.32 6.99
C ILE A 55 -0.58 -22.32 5.95
N ASP A 56 -1.47 -22.72 5.03
CA ASP A 56 -1.98 -21.83 3.99
C ASP A 56 -2.76 -20.64 4.57
N GLN A 57 -3.55 -20.88 5.61
CA GLN A 57 -4.26 -19.80 6.31
C GLN A 57 -3.29 -18.85 7.02
N SER A 58 -2.24 -19.39 7.66
CA SER A 58 -1.21 -18.55 8.28
C SER A 58 -0.40 -17.78 7.24
N TRP A 59 -0.13 -18.37 6.07
CA TRP A 59 0.60 -17.72 5.00
C TRP A 59 -0.17 -16.52 4.46
N ARG A 60 -1.47 -16.67 4.18
CA ARG A 60 -2.33 -15.56 3.70
C ARG A 60 -2.25 -14.32 4.60
N ASN A 61 -2.34 -14.52 5.92
CA ASN A 61 -2.22 -13.42 6.89
C ASN A 61 -0.79 -12.82 6.91
N ARG A 62 0.24 -13.68 6.94
CA ARG A 62 1.63 -13.23 7.00
C ARG A 62 2.09 -12.54 5.71
N LYS A 63 1.59 -12.95 4.54
CA LYS A 63 1.87 -12.33 3.25
C LYS A 63 1.37 -10.89 3.20
N GLY A 64 0.16 -10.61 3.70
CA GLY A 64 -0.35 -9.24 3.81
C GLY A 64 0.57 -8.34 4.65
N ARG A 65 0.97 -8.82 5.84
CA ARG A 65 1.91 -8.10 6.71
C ARG A 65 3.31 -7.96 6.12
N LEU A 66 3.72 -8.90 5.27
CA LEU A 66 4.98 -8.84 4.55
C LEU A 66 4.92 -7.80 3.42
N TYR A 67 3.78 -7.70 2.74
CA TYR A 67 3.54 -6.68 1.72
C TYR A 67 3.52 -5.28 2.31
N GLU A 68 2.79 -5.07 3.41
CA GLU A 68 2.82 -3.81 4.18
C GLU A 68 4.26 -3.41 4.53
N TYR A 69 5.07 -4.38 5.00
CA TYR A 69 6.46 -4.15 5.33
C TYR A 69 7.31 -3.77 4.11
N ALA A 70 7.16 -4.49 3.00
CA ALA A 70 7.87 -4.21 1.75
C ALA A 70 7.56 -2.81 1.22
N VAL A 71 6.28 -2.40 1.26
CA VAL A 71 5.84 -1.05 0.88
C VAL A 71 6.47 0.02 1.80
N ILE A 72 6.49 -0.20 3.11
CA ILE A 72 7.13 0.73 4.06
C ILE A 72 8.61 0.91 3.73
N GLN A 73 9.35 -0.19 3.47
CA GLN A 73 10.77 -0.09 3.17
C GLN A 73 11.04 0.60 1.83
N ALA A 74 10.23 0.31 0.80
CA ALA A 74 10.33 1.01 -0.48
C ALA A 74 10.03 2.51 -0.33
N LEU A 75 8.96 2.88 0.39
CA LEU A 75 8.63 4.28 0.68
C LEU A 75 9.75 5.00 1.43
N ARG A 76 10.31 4.38 2.48
CA ARG A 76 11.43 4.95 3.25
C ARG A 76 12.68 5.13 2.39
N SER A 77 12.98 4.13 1.54
CA SER A 77 14.10 4.21 0.60
C SER A 77 13.92 5.35 -0.38
N MET A 78 12.74 5.49 -0.97
CA MET A 78 12.46 6.54 -1.96
C MET A 78 12.42 7.94 -1.34
N ILE A 79 11.75 8.10 -0.18
CA ILE A 79 11.74 9.37 0.57
C ILE A 79 13.15 9.74 1.03
N GLY A 80 13.95 8.78 1.48
CA GLY A 80 15.32 9.02 1.92
C GLY A 80 16.29 9.46 0.81
N GLN A 81 15.91 9.29 -0.46
CA GLN A 81 16.67 9.74 -1.64
C GLN A 81 16.23 11.13 -2.14
N ASP A 82 15.07 11.63 -1.69
CA ASP A 82 14.56 12.96 -2.01
C ASP A 82 14.80 13.91 -0.83
N GLU A 83 15.69 14.90 -0.98
CA GLU A 83 16.08 15.78 0.12
C GLU A 83 14.92 16.63 0.69
N LYS A 84 13.94 17.01 -0.15
CA LYS A 84 12.75 17.75 0.30
C LYS A 84 11.86 16.85 1.16
N LEU A 85 11.61 15.61 0.72
CA LEU A 85 10.76 14.68 1.47
C LEU A 85 11.44 14.13 2.71
N LYS A 86 12.72 13.75 2.62
CA LYS A 86 13.51 13.20 3.73
C LYS A 86 13.55 14.10 4.97
N SER A 87 13.62 15.41 4.77
CA SER A 87 13.67 16.39 5.84
C SER A 87 12.29 16.73 6.43
N ARG A 88 11.21 16.25 5.81
CA ARG A 88 9.84 16.69 6.11
C ARG A 88 8.88 15.56 6.44
N LEU A 89 9.05 14.38 5.85
CA LEU A 89 8.08 13.30 5.91
C LEU A 89 8.57 12.09 6.71
N SER A 90 7.71 11.63 7.61
CA SER A 90 7.86 10.38 8.34
C SER A 90 6.87 9.33 7.84
N VAL A 91 7.38 8.13 7.53
CA VAL A 91 6.60 6.94 7.18
C VAL A 91 6.39 6.08 8.42
N LEU A 92 5.16 5.99 8.89
CA LEU A 92 4.79 5.28 10.12
C LEU A 92 3.89 4.09 9.79
N GLY A 93 4.42 2.86 9.93
CA GLY A 93 3.61 1.66 9.84
C GLY A 93 2.71 1.49 11.07
N LYS A 94 1.65 0.66 10.96
CA LYS A 94 0.63 0.43 12.01
C LYS A 94 1.16 0.25 13.45
N ARG A 95 2.33 -0.37 13.62
CA ARG A 95 2.96 -0.62 14.92
C ARG A 95 3.77 0.56 15.47
N GLU A 96 4.15 1.50 14.61
CA GLU A 96 4.95 2.69 14.94
C GLU A 96 4.06 3.91 15.20
N ILE A 97 2.78 3.86 14.80
CA ILE A 97 1.80 4.92 15.02
C ILE A 97 1.49 5.04 16.52
N LYS A 98 2.03 6.09 17.14
CA LYS A 98 1.69 6.49 18.51
C LYS A 98 0.26 7.02 18.56
N GLN A 99 -0.39 6.92 19.72
CA GLN A 99 -1.76 7.42 19.91
C GLN A 99 -1.88 8.92 19.58
N SER A 100 -0.87 9.73 19.89
CA SER A 100 -0.85 11.17 19.56
C SER A 100 -0.89 11.46 18.05
N VAL A 101 -0.32 10.57 17.22
CA VAL A 101 -0.40 10.67 15.76
C VAL A 101 -1.73 10.11 15.28
N ARG A 102 -2.18 8.99 15.84
CA ARG A 102 -3.46 8.35 15.50
C ARG A 102 -4.65 9.29 15.74
N ASP A 103 -4.61 10.09 16.80
CA ASP A 103 -5.64 11.07 17.16
C ASP A 103 -5.81 12.18 16.11
N LYS A 104 -4.83 12.39 15.22
CA LYS A 104 -4.91 13.39 14.13
C LYS A 104 -5.85 12.96 13.00
N VAL A 105 -6.03 11.65 12.82
CA VAL A 105 -6.97 11.07 11.85
C VAL A 105 -8.23 10.51 12.51
N ALA A 106 -8.46 10.85 13.78
CA ALA A 106 -9.65 10.42 14.49
C ALA A 106 -10.89 11.14 13.94
N ILE A 107 -11.90 10.35 13.62
CA ILE A 107 -13.26 10.82 13.38
C ILE A 107 -13.94 10.95 14.74
N ARG A 108 -14.35 12.17 15.09
CA ARG A 108 -15.00 12.47 16.36
C ARG A 108 -16.48 12.69 16.13
N ASN A 109 -17.26 11.71 16.57
CA ASN A 109 -18.71 11.81 16.66
C ASN A 109 -19.11 11.65 18.14
N TRP A 110 -20.11 10.82 18.45
CA TRP A 110 -20.44 10.44 19.82
C TRP A 110 -19.31 9.64 20.51
N SER A 111 -18.30 9.21 19.73
CA SER A 111 -17.10 8.53 20.17
C SER A 111 -15.90 8.91 19.27
N LYS A 112 -14.71 8.39 19.60
CA LYS A 112 -13.53 8.45 18.70
C LYS A 112 -13.46 7.16 17.89
N VAL A 113 -13.61 7.29 16.58
CA VAL A 113 -13.42 6.20 15.60
C VAL A 113 -12.15 6.49 14.79
N TYR A 114 -11.40 5.45 14.46
CA TYR A 114 -10.17 5.57 13.67
C TYR A 114 -10.32 4.79 12.37
N PRO A 115 -9.86 5.35 11.23
CA PRO A 115 -9.83 4.62 9.98
C PRO A 115 -8.93 3.38 10.07
N ASP A 116 -9.18 2.39 9.21
CA ASP A 116 -8.20 1.30 9.05
C ASP A 116 -6.97 1.85 8.34
N VAL A 117 -5.85 1.77 9.04
CA VAL A 117 -4.60 2.41 8.65
C VAL A 117 -3.50 1.35 8.67
N ASP A 118 -2.87 1.15 7.52
CA ASP A 118 -1.67 0.32 7.41
C ASP A 118 -0.42 1.20 7.57
N ILE A 119 -0.41 2.37 6.92
CA ILE A 119 0.69 3.35 6.97
C ILE A 119 0.14 4.78 7.06
N LEU A 120 0.79 5.63 7.85
CA LEU A 120 0.61 7.09 7.81
C LEU A 120 1.84 7.78 7.25
N ILE A 121 1.60 8.82 6.45
CA ILE A 121 2.60 9.81 6.09
C ILE A 121 2.35 11.05 6.94
N LEU A 122 3.30 11.33 7.84
CA LEU A 122 3.31 12.49 8.71
C LEU A 122 4.20 13.56 8.08
N ASP A 123 3.69 14.77 7.91
CA ASP A 123 4.50 15.97 7.70
C ASP A 123 4.97 16.44 9.08
N ASP A 124 6.27 16.27 9.34
CA ASP A 124 6.91 16.57 10.62
C ASP A 124 7.04 18.09 10.84
N LYS A 125 7.17 18.87 9.76
CA LYS A 125 7.24 20.33 9.83
C LYS A 125 5.90 20.92 10.28
N GLU A 126 4.82 20.45 9.68
CA GLU A 126 3.45 20.90 9.97
C GLU A 126 2.80 20.09 11.10
N ASN A 127 3.47 19.05 11.59
CA ASN A 127 2.97 18.09 12.57
C ASN A 127 1.56 17.56 12.19
N LYS A 128 1.31 17.28 10.90
CA LYS A 128 0.00 16.85 10.38
C LYS A 128 0.10 15.57 9.56
N VAL A 129 -0.90 14.70 9.65
CA VAL A 129 -0.99 13.55 8.74
C VAL A 129 -1.46 14.07 7.39
N ILE A 130 -0.68 13.81 6.34
CA ILE A 130 -1.02 14.24 4.98
C ILE A 130 -1.60 13.10 4.14
N ALA A 131 -1.27 11.86 4.48
CA ALA A 131 -1.81 10.69 3.81
C ALA A 131 -1.99 9.49 4.74
N ILE A 132 -3.06 8.74 4.48
CA ILE A 132 -3.30 7.37 4.96
C ILE A 132 -3.11 6.44 3.78
N ILE A 133 -2.39 5.34 3.99
CA ILE A 133 -2.16 4.33 2.96
C ILE A 133 -2.77 3.00 3.41
N SER A 134 -3.55 2.40 2.52
CA SER A 134 -4.06 1.02 2.63
C SER A 134 -3.31 0.14 1.63
N CYS A 135 -2.68 -0.93 2.11
CA CYS A 135 -1.82 -1.82 1.32
C CYS A 135 -2.44 -3.21 1.19
N LYS A 136 -2.89 -3.61 0.00
CA LYS A 136 -3.59 -4.89 -0.19
C LYS A 136 -3.06 -5.62 -1.41
N THR A 137 -2.75 -6.91 -1.29
CA THR A 137 -2.41 -7.76 -2.44
C THR A 137 -3.65 -8.27 -3.19
N SER A 138 -4.83 -8.22 -2.56
CA SER A 138 -6.13 -8.61 -3.13
C SER A 138 -7.19 -7.66 -2.60
N LEU A 139 -8.10 -7.25 -3.45
CA LEU A 139 -9.06 -6.18 -3.20
C LEU A 139 -10.27 -6.72 -2.45
N ARG A 140 -11.02 -7.65 -3.05
CA ARG A 140 -12.33 -8.12 -2.56
C ARG A 140 -13.15 -6.96 -1.95
N GLU A 141 -13.79 -7.17 -0.80
CA GLU A 141 -14.50 -6.14 -0.04
C GLU A 141 -13.62 -5.00 0.52
N ARG A 142 -12.30 -5.15 0.54
CA ARG A 142 -11.37 -4.25 1.26
C ARG A 142 -11.15 -2.92 0.57
N LEU A 143 -11.30 -2.88 -0.75
CA LEU A 143 -11.27 -1.60 -1.49
C LEU A 143 -12.48 -0.75 -1.11
N THR A 144 -13.66 -1.37 -0.98
CA THR A 144 -14.87 -0.69 -0.49
C THR A 144 -14.72 -0.19 0.94
N GLU A 145 -14.08 -0.95 1.84
CA GLU A 145 -13.74 -0.48 3.19
C GLU A 145 -12.82 0.75 3.16
N THR A 146 -11.81 0.76 2.28
CA THR A 146 -10.91 1.91 2.11
C THR A 146 -11.67 3.12 1.57
N ALA A 147 -12.57 2.91 0.61
CA ALA A 147 -13.43 3.94 0.03
C ALA A 147 -14.39 4.55 1.07
N TYR A 148 -14.97 3.70 1.93
CA TYR A 148 -15.79 4.15 3.05
C TYR A 148 -15.02 5.10 3.95
N TRP A 149 -13.78 4.76 4.35
CA TRP A 149 -12.98 5.65 5.18
C TRP A 149 -12.66 6.98 4.49
N LYS A 150 -12.34 6.98 3.19
CA LYS A 150 -12.16 8.22 2.44
C LYS A 150 -13.42 9.10 2.48
N TYR A 151 -14.58 8.48 2.28
CA TYR A 151 -15.86 9.18 2.33
C TYR A 151 -16.21 9.73 3.72
N GLU A 152 -15.84 9.05 4.79
CA GLU A 152 -16.03 9.61 6.14
C GLU A 152 -15.02 10.73 6.45
N LEU A 153 -13.74 10.55 6.12
CA LEU A 153 -12.69 11.54 6.42
C LEU A 153 -12.95 12.91 5.77
N ILE A 154 -13.54 12.95 4.58
CA ILE A 154 -13.85 14.22 3.88
C ILE A 154 -14.94 15.04 4.59
N LYS A 155 -15.77 14.42 5.43
CA LYS A 155 -16.85 15.11 6.16
C LYS A 155 -16.37 15.88 7.39
N HIS A 156 -15.14 15.65 7.83
CA HIS A 156 -14.62 16.23 9.07
C HIS A 156 -13.50 17.22 8.77
N GLU A 157 -13.59 18.43 9.33
CA GLU A 157 -12.63 19.51 9.06
C GLU A 157 -11.18 19.14 9.38
N ASN A 158 -10.95 18.36 10.43
CA ASN A 158 -9.60 17.94 10.84
C ASN A 158 -8.99 16.86 9.94
N THR A 159 -9.79 16.19 9.09
CA THR A 159 -9.33 15.10 8.23
C THR A 159 -9.63 15.29 6.75
N LYS A 160 -10.37 16.32 6.35
CA LYS A 160 -10.82 16.51 4.97
C LYS A 160 -9.70 16.60 3.94
N ASP A 161 -8.54 17.10 4.37
CA ASP A 161 -7.36 17.30 3.52
C ASP A 161 -6.42 16.08 3.53
N VAL A 162 -6.69 15.08 4.36
CA VAL A 162 -5.90 13.83 4.41
C VAL A 162 -6.17 13.03 3.13
N LYS A 163 -5.10 12.72 2.39
CA LYS A 163 -5.19 11.87 1.20
C LYS A 163 -5.30 10.40 1.60
N VAL A 164 -6.21 9.68 0.97
CA VAL A 164 -6.32 8.22 1.09
C VAL A 164 -5.70 7.61 -0.16
N LEU A 165 -4.57 6.96 0.04
CA LEU A 165 -3.82 6.28 -1.00
C LEU A 165 -4.04 4.78 -0.89
N PHE A 166 -4.17 4.13 -2.03
CA PHE A 166 -4.33 2.70 -2.11
C PHE A 166 -3.15 2.07 -2.84
N ILE A 167 -2.49 1.08 -2.25
CA ILE A 167 -1.32 0.43 -2.84
C ILE A 167 -1.58 -1.05 -3.00
N THR A 168 -1.43 -1.57 -4.22
CA THR A 168 -1.77 -2.96 -4.54
C THR A 168 -0.83 -3.58 -5.55
N THR A 169 -0.68 -4.91 -5.49
CA THR A 169 -0.06 -5.69 -6.58
C THR A 169 -1.03 -5.92 -7.74
N ASP A 170 -2.33 -5.70 -7.52
CA ASP A 170 -3.42 -6.06 -8.43
C ASP A 170 -3.28 -7.50 -8.98
N LYS A 171 -2.84 -8.43 -8.13
CA LYS A 171 -2.42 -9.77 -8.55
C LYS A 171 -3.52 -10.52 -9.32
N ASP A 172 -4.78 -10.35 -8.89
CA ASP A 172 -5.97 -11.02 -9.41
C ASP A 172 -6.71 -10.15 -10.46
N GLU A 173 -6.14 -9.01 -10.86
CA GLU A 173 -6.69 -8.08 -11.88
C GLU A 173 -8.07 -7.51 -11.51
N GLU A 174 -8.34 -7.44 -10.21
CA GLU A 174 -9.62 -7.01 -9.63
C GLU A 174 -9.92 -5.53 -9.94
N LEU A 175 -8.93 -4.70 -10.28
CA LEU A 175 -9.15 -3.32 -10.74
C LEU A 175 -9.84 -3.23 -12.11
N GLN A 176 -9.95 -4.31 -12.88
CA GLN A 176 -10.72 -4.31 -14.13
C GLN A 176 -12.24 -4.40 -13.90
N GLU A 177 -12.67 -4.86 -12.72
CA GLU A 177 -14.08 -4.94 -12.35
C GLU A 177 -14.69 -3.54 -12.21
N ASP A 178 -15.92 -3.34 -12.71
CA ASP A 178 -16.55 -2.02 -12.79
C ASP A 178 -16.60 -1.27 -11.45
N VAL A 179 -16.94 -1.97 -10.37
CA VAL A 179 -17.03 -1.37 -9.03
C VAL A 179 -15.66 -0.93 -8.53
N ASN A 180 -14.65 -1.81 -8.64
CA ASN A 180 -13.30 -1.52 -8.17
C ASN A 180 -12.64 -0.43 -8.99
N ARG A 181 -12.79 -0.49 -10.32
CA ARG A 181 -12.39 0.58 -11.24
C ARG A 181 -13.02 1.90 -10.81
N TYR A 182 -14.33 1.93 -10.62
CA TYR A 182 -15.04 3.15 -10.23
C TYR A 182 -14.50 3.73 -8.92
N ILE A 183 -14.30 2.88 -7.90
CA ILE A 183 -13.75 3.33 -6.61
C ILE A 183 -12.33 3.90 -6.78
N ALA A 184 -11.44 3.19 -7.47
CA ALA A 184 -10.05 3.63 -7.68
C ALA A 184 -9.97 4.93 -8.48
N MET A 185 -10.85 5.10 -9.47
CA MET A 185 -10.89 6.25 -10.38
C MET A 185 -11.64 7.45 -9.80
N HIS A 186 -12.66 7.26 -8.99
CA HIS A 186 -13.54 8.37 -8.58
C HIS A 186 -13.49 8.67 -7.08
N VAL A 187 -13.28 7.66 -6.23
CA VAL A 187 -13.37 7.83 -4.77
C VAL A 187 -11.99 8.02 -4.13
N ILE A 188 -11.05 7.13 -4.43
CA ILE A 188 -9.70 7.18 -3.86
C ILE A 188 -8.93 8.39 -4.44
N ASP A 189 -8.03 8.99 -3.64
CA ASP A 189 -7.24 10.13 -4.11
C ASP A 189 -6.17 9.69 -5.12
N CYS A 190 -5.50 8.56 -4.86
CA CYS A 190 -4.64 7.88 -5.82
C CYS A 190 -4.44 6.40 -5.47
N THR A 191 -4.40 5.56 -6.50
CA THR A 191 -4.07 4.14 -6.44
C THR A 191 -2.70 3.92 -7.10
N PHE A 192 -1.78 3.30 -6.37
CA PHE A 192 -0.48 2.89 -6.87
C PHE A 192 -0.44 1.38 -7.07
N ILE A 193 -0.03 0.95 -8.26
CA ILE A 193 0.18 -0.46 -8.57
C ILE A 193 1.68 -0.75 -8.50
N THR A 194 2.07 -1.68 -7.63
CA THR A 194 3.48 -2.03 -7.41
C THR A 194 4.02 -2.94 -8.50
N ASP A 195 3.20 -3.85 -9.04
CA ASP A 195 3.61 -4.70 -10.17
C ASP A 195 3.47 -3.92 -11.49
N LEU A 196 4.60 -3.58 -12.11
CA LEU A 196 4.63 -2.78 -13.33
C LEU A 196 3.97 -3.48 -14.53
N GLN A 197 4.03 -4.82 -14.60
CA GLN A 197 3.38 -5.57 -15.67
C GLN A 197 1.86 -5.53 -15.51
N LYS A 198 1.36 -5.69 -14.28
CA LYS A 198 -0.06 -5.55 -13.97
C LYS A 198 -0.57 -4.13 -14.25
N TYR A 199 0.19 -3.11 -13.86
CA TYR A 199 -0.12 -1.72 -14.21
C TYR A 199 -0.25 -1.51 -15.73
N ASN A 200 0.75 -1.93 -16.51
CA ASN A 200 0.76 -1.74 -17.97
C ASN A 200 -0.41 -2.48 -18.65
N LYS A 201 -0.72 -3.69 -18.17
CA LYS A 201 -1.87 -4.47 -18.64
C LYS A 201 -3.18 -3.74 -18.34
N LEU A 202 -3.36 -3.26 -17.11
CA LEU A 202 -4.56 -2.51 -16.72
C LEU A 202 -4.74 -1.25 -17.58
N MET A 203 -3.68 -0.47 -17.77
CA MET A 203 -3.73 0.77 -18.57
C MET A 203 -4.07 0.50 -20.03
N SER A 204 -3.56 -0.60 -20.58
CA SER A 204 -3.89 -1.03 -21.94
C SER A 204 -5.35 -1.46 -22.05
N CYS A 205 -5.87 -2.21 -21.07
CA CYS A 205 -7.30 -2.57 -20.99
C CYS A 205 -8.18 -1.31 -20.94
N TYR A 206 -7.86 -0.38 -20.04
CA TYR A 206 -8.60 0.87 -19.90
C TYR A 206 -8.56 1.74 -21.15
N LYS A 207 -7.40 1.86 -21.81
CA LYS A 207 -7.28 2.61 -23.05
C LYS A 207 -8.14 2.02 -24.16
N THR A 208 -8.19 0.70 -24.27
CA THR A 208 -9.05 0.01 -25.25
C THR A 208 -10.54 0.25 -24.97
N LEU A 209 -10.95 0.19 -23.70
CA LEU A 209 -12.37 0.30 -23.32
C LEU A 209 -12.88 1.75 -23.27
N TYR A 210 -12.04 2.69 -22.84
CA TYR A 210 -12.45 4.04 -22.45
C TYR A 210 -11.61 5.17 -23.07
N GLY A 211 -10.60 4.85 -23.88
CA GLY A 211 -9.66 5.84 -24.40
C GLY A 211 -10.26 6.92 -25.30
N SER A 212 -11.48 6.73 -25.80
CA SER A 212 -12.25 7.74 -26.55
C SER A 212 -13.04 8.71 -25.67
N ARG A 213 -13.11 8.48 -24.35
CA ARG A 213 -13.84 9.35 -23.42
C ARG A 213 -13.00 10.59 -23.08
N GLU A 214 -13.65 11.76 -23.07
CA GLU A 214 -12.99 13.05 -22.84
C GLU A 214 -12.33 13.15 -21.46
N ASP A 215 -12.91 12.52 -20.44
CA ASP A 215 -12.43 12.52 -19.06
C ASP A 215 -11.37 11.45 -18.77
N PHE A 216 -11.09 10.54 -19.71
CA PHE A 216 -10.18 9.42 -19.50
C PHE A 216 -8.79 9.86 -19.04
N ASN A 217 -8.24 10.91 -19.65
CA ASN A 217 -6.91 11.41 -19.31
C ASN A 217 -6.84 12.04 -17.92
N ILE A 218 -7.94 12.60 -17.41
CA ILE A 218 -8.00 13.17 -16.07
C ILE A 218 -8.11 12.06 -15.03
N ILE A 219 -8.95 11.06 -15.32
CA ILE A 219 -9.28 10.03 -14.35
C ILE A 219 -8.17 8.97 -14.27
N LYS A 220 -7.47 8.68 -15.38
CA LYS A 220 -6.32 7.75 -15.36
C LYS A 220 -5.21 8.24 -14.43
N ASP A 221 -5.06 9.57 -14.23
CA ASP A 221 -3.99 10.15 -13.39
C ASP A 221 -4.14 9.80 -11.90
N LYS A 222 -5.27 9.21 -11.52
CA LYS A 222 -5.47 8.62 -10.19
C LYS A 222 -4.92 7.20 -10.07
N ILE A 223 -4.57 6.52 -11.15
CA ILE A 223 -3.94 5.20 -11.12
C ILE A 223 -2.53 5.33 -11.67
N ARG A 224 -1.53 5.01 -10.85
CA ARG A 224 -0.12 5.26 -11.16
C ARG A 224 0.72 4.01 -10.88
N PRO A 225 1.85 3.85 -11.56
CA PRO A 225 2.85 2.88 -11.12
C PRO A 225 3.49 3.38 -9.83
N PHE A 226 3.90 2.47 -8.95
CA PHE A 226 4.41 2.84 -7.62
C PHE A 226 5.63 3.77 -7.65
N HIS A 227 6.50 3.68 -8.67
CA HIS A 227 7.68 4.55 -8.77
C HIS A 227 7.34 6.05 -8.90
N GLU A 228 6.10 6.42 -9.22
CA GLU A 228 5.65 7.83 -9.26
C GLU A 228 5.21 8.38 -7.90
N ILE A 229 5.21 7.57 -6.83
CA ILE A 229 4.66 7.99 -5.54
C ILE A 229 5.36 9.21 -4.94
N ILE A 230 6.67 9.38 -5.19
CA ILE A 230 7.44 10.55 -4.73
C ILE A 230 6.98 11.82 -5.44
N CYS A 231 6.71 11.76 -6.75
CA CYS A 231 6.16 12.88 -7.49
C CYS A 231 4.78 13.29 -6.94
N TYR A 232 3.95 12.31 -6.61
CA TYR A 232 2.66 12.56 -5.97
C TYR A 232 2.80 13.16 -4.58
N LEU A 233 3.68 12.62 -3.74
CA LEU A 233 3.91 13.16 -2.40
C LEU A 233 4.41 14.60 -2.46
N ASN A 234 5.35 14.89 -3.37
CA ASN A 234 5.84 16.25 -3.63
C ASN A 234 4.73 17.21 -4.10
N SER A 235 3.72 16.74 -4.84
CA SER A 235 2.64 17.62 -5.30
C SER A 235 1.61 17.94 -4.22
N ILE A 236 1.49 17.10 -3.18
CA ILE A 236 0.58 17.34 -2.06
C ILE A 236 1.24 18.04 -0.87
N ILE A 237 2.58 17.96 -0.76
CA ILE A 237 3.31 18.82 0.15
C ILE A 237 3.55 20.16 -0.55
N GLY A 238 2.81 21.19 -0.14
CA GLY A 238 3.08 22.57 -0.57
C GLY A 238 4.54 22.95 -0.30
N ASP A 239 5.03 24.04 -0.89
CA ASP A 239 6.42 24.47 -0.68
C ASP A 239 6.77 24.75 0.79
#